data_AF-A0A8J5W8E4-F1
#
_entry.id   AF-A0A8J5W8E4-F1
#
_cell.length_a   1.000
_cell.length_b   1.000
_cell.length_c   1.000
_cell.angle_alpha   90.00
_cell.angle_beta   90.00
_cell.angle_gamma   90.00
#
_symmetry.space_group_name_H-M   'P 1'
#
loop_
_entity.id
_entity.type
_entity.pdbx_description
1 polymer ?
#
loop_
_entity_poly.entity_id
_entity_poly.type
_entity_poly.pdbx_seq_one_letter_code
_entity_poly.pdbx_strand_id
1 'polypeptide(L)'
;MALEISMEGIEARARDLGIDLSAVDLDAVALPAGEDFGIISDDEEILRDDDPMELEMGFANIVVVDNLPVVPPEKFDKLENVVRKIYSQIGVIKEGGLWMPVNPDTKKTYGYCFIEYNTPQEAELAREKTNGYKLDKSHIFAVNMFDDFDKYMKVPDEWMPAEIKPYTAGENLQKWLTDEKARDQFVIRASTVTEVYWNDARQKMPELVFQKQYWTDSYIQWSPLGTYLATVHRQGSQVWGGDDKFERLMRFAHPQVKLIDFSPGEKFLVTYSSHEPNNPRDTHRVVLNIFDVRTGKVMRDFKGSADEFAASGNISVSGVSWPIFRWGGGKDDKYFARLGKNIISVYETETFSLLDKKSLKIENVVDFCWSPTDPIIALFVPELGGGNQPARVSLVQIPGKEELRQKNLFSVSDCKLYWQNSGEYLAVQVDRYTKTKKSTYTGFELFRIKERDIPIEVLELDNKNDKIIAFAWEPKGHRFAVIHGDGPKPDISFYTMRTTNNINRVSKLTTLKSKQANALFWSPGGRFIVFAGLKGFNGQLEFYNVDELETMATGEHFMATDIMWDPTGRYLASAVTSVHEMENGFQIWSFSGKQLYKVSKDHFYQVWMDVHP
;
A
#
# COMPACT_ATOMS: atom_id res chain seq x y z
N MET A 1 28.97 15.37 -21.98
CA MET A 1 28.34 16.49 -22.72
C MET A 1 28.13 16.00 -24.14
N ALA A 2 27.02 15.30 -24.40
CA ALA A 2 26.55 15.03 -25.75
C ALA A 2 25.76 16.27 -26.20
N LEU A 3 26.09 16.80 -27.38
CA LEU A 3 25.34 17.90 -27.98
C LEU A 3 24.06 17.32 -28.59
N GLU A 4 22.92 17.55 -27.95
CA GLU A 4 21.62 17.31 -28.57
C GLU A 4 21.48 18.24 -29.78
N ILE A 5 21.49 17.67 -30.98
CA ILE A 5 21.20 18.39 -32.22
C ILE A 5 19.70 18.23 -32.48
N SER A 6 18.98 19.34 -32.54
CA SER A 6 17.55 19.34 -32.86
C SER A 6 17.29 18.89 -34.30
N MET A 7 16.12 18.31 -34.57
CA MET A 7 15.69 17.91 -35.93
C MET A 7 15.77 19.07 -36.94
N GLU A 8 15.45 20.29 -36.52
CA GLU A 8 15.61 21.49 -37.36
C GLU A 8 17.08 21.74 -37.76
N GLY A 9 18.04 21.43 -36.88
CA GLY A 9 19.46 21.53 -37.18
C GLY A 9 19.93 20.50 -38.21
N ILE A 10 19.32 19.31 -38.22
CA ILE A 10 19.59 18.25 -39.19
C ILE A 10 19.05 18.64 -40.56
N GLU A 11 17.81 19.14 -40.62
CA GLU A 11 17.18 19.60 -41.87
C GLU A 11 17.92 20.78 -42.51
N ALA A 12 18.38 21.74 -41.70
CA ALA A 12 19.16 22.87 -42.18
C ALA A 12 20.48 22.43 -42.84
N ARG A 13 21.17 21.46 -42.23
CA ARG A 13 22.45 20.94 -42.73
C ARG A 13 22.29 20.05 -43.96
N ALA A 14 21.21 19.27 -44.04
CA ALA A 14 20.88 18.50 -45.24
C ALA A 14 20.60 19.40 -46.44
N ARG A 15 19.89 20.52 -46.23
CA ARG A 15 19.63 21.52 -47.27
C ARG A 15 20.91 22.18 -47.79
N ASP A 16 21.85 22.47 -46.89
CA ASP A 16 23.16 23.06 -47.22
C ASP A 16 24.04 22.10 -48.04
N LEU A 17 23.89 20.79 -47.81
CA LEU A 17 24.59 19.73 -48.54
C LEU A 17 23.85 19.28 -49.81
N GLY A 18 22.69 19.87 -50.11
CA GLY A 18 21.87 19.51 -51.28
C GLY A 18 21.27 18.11 -51.22
N ILE A 19 21.09 17.56 -50.02
CA ILE A 19 20.56 16.22 -49.79
C ILE A 19 19.05 16.31 -49.48
N ASP A 20 18.24 15.61 -50.27
CA ASP A 20 16.80 15.49 -50.02
C ASP A 20 16.55 14.38 -49.00
N LEU A 21 16.25 14.76 -47.75
CA LEU A 21 15.97 13.83 -46.65
C LEU A 21 14.75 12.94 -46.93
N SER A 22 13.81 13.37 -47.77
CA SER A 22 12.61 12.58 -48.10
C SER A 22 12.88 11.42 -49.07
N ALA A 23 14.04 11.44 -49.74
CA ALA A 23 14.49 10.40 -50.66
C ALA A 23 15.48 9.42 -50.01
N VAL A 24 15.87 9.64 -48.75
CA VAL A 24 16.77 8.76 -48.00
C VAL A 24 15.95 7.64 -47.37
N ASP A 25 16.15 6.42 -47.84
CA ASP A 25 15.61 5.22 -47.21
C ASP A 25 16.41 4.89 -45.95
N LEU A 26 15.91 5.36 -44.80
CA LEU A 26 16.56 5.18 -43.49
C LEU A 26 16.68 3.70 -43.11
N ASP A 27 15.78 2.85 -43.60
CA ASP A 27 15.78 1.42 -43.31
C ASP A 27 16.85 0.65 -44.11
N ALA A 28 17.43 1.26 -45.15
CA ALA A 28 18.50 0.69 -45.96
C ALA A 28 19.91 1.02 -45.43
N VAL A 29 20.02 1.86 -44.39
CA VAL A 29 21.30 2.25 -43.79
C VAL A 29 21.74 1.21 -42.78
N ALA A 30 22.56 0.25 -43.22
CA ALA A 30 23.22 -0.70 -42.34
C ALA A 30 24.59 -0.17 -41.89
N LEU A 31 24.80 -0.05 -40.58
CA LEU A 31 26.11 0.28 -40.00
C LEU A 31 27.08 -0.91 -40.16
N PRO A 32 28.40 -0.66 -40.32
CA PRO A 32 29.41 -1.72 -40.27
C PRO A 32 29.38 -2.42 -38.90
N ALA A 33 29.54 -3.74 -38.89
CA ALA A 33 29.50 -4.50 -37.64
C ALA A 33 30.63 -4.05 -36.69
N GLY A 34 30.26 -3.53 -35.51
CA GLY A 34 31.18 -3.19 -34.42
C GLY A 34 31.62 -1.72 -34.29
N GLU A 35 31.04 -0.79 -35.06
CA GLU A 35 31.24 0.66 -34.84
C GLU A 35 29.92 1.35 -34.47
N ASP A 36 29.83 1.76 -33.22
CA ASP A 36 28.69 2.41 -32.56
C ASP A 36 28.89 3.93 -32.37
N PHE A 37 29.95 4.52 -32.95
CA PHE A 37 30.23 5.97 -32.98
C PHE A 37 30.06 6.71 -31.62
N GLY A 38 30.16 5.98 -30.50
CA GLY A 38 30.00 6.52 -29.14
C GLY A 38 28.55 6.79 -28.72
N ILE A 39 27.54 6.28 -29.42
CA ILE A 39 26.12 6.36 -29.03
C ILE A 39 25.75 5.06 -28.32
N ILE A 40 25.61 5.13 -26.99
CA ILE A 40 25.19 4.01 -26.14
C ILE A 40 23.67 3.83 -26.34
N SER A 41 23.23 2.62 -26.69
CA SER A 41 21.81 2.26 -26.81
C SER A 41 21.16 2.16 -25.42
N ASP A 42 19.91 2.58 -25.26
CA ASP A 42 19.15 2.46 -23.99
C ASP A 42 19.05 1.00 -23.49
N ASP A 43 19.18 0.01 -24.40
CA ASP A 43 19.22 -1.41 -24.06
C ASP A 43 20.57 -1.84 -23.42
N GLU A 44 21.66 -1.09 -23.66
CA GLU A 44 22.97 -1.35 -23.04
C GLU A 44 23.09 -0.78 -21.62
N GLU A 45 22.27 0.21 -21.24
CA GLU A 45 22.27 0.72 -19.86
C GLU A 45 21.58 -0.26 -18.90
N ILE A 46 20.61 -1.04 -19.40
CA ILE A 46 19.93 -2.10 -18.65
C ILE A 46 20.81 -3.37 -18.52
N LEU A 47 21.66 -3.66 -19.51
CA LEU A 47 22.63 -4.75 -19.47
C LEU A 47 23.85 -4.48 -18.57
N ARG A 48 24.00 -3.26 -18.03
CA ARG A 48 25.06 -2.94 -17.05
C ARG A 48 24.66 -3.22 -15.61
N ASP A 49 23.37 -3.39 -15.31
CA ASP A 49 22.85 -3.63 -13.95
C ASP A 49 22.41 -5.09 -13.71
N ASP A 50 22.26 -5.89 -14.77
CA ASP A 50 22.41 -7.34 -14.67
C ASP A 50 23.84 -7.64 -15.10
N ASP A 51 24.71 -7.93 -14.14
CA ASP A 51 26.00 -8.58 -14.43
C ASP A 51 25.73 -9.64 -15.50
N PRO A 52 26.39 -9.59 -16.67
CA PRO A 52 26.36 -10.76 -17.53
C PRO A 52 26.74 -11.94 -16.63
N MET A 53 26.01 -13.06 -16.76
CA MET A 53 26.62 -14.34 -16.45
C MET A 53 27.81 -14.52 -17.41
N GLU A 54 28.87 -13.74 -17.20
CA GLU A 54 30.19 -14.32 -17.20
C GLU A 54 30.01 -15.57 -16.36
N LEU A 55 30.21 -16.74 -16.98
CA LEU A 55 30.73 -17.82 -16.19
C LEU A 55 31.96 -17.25 -15.52
N GLU A 56 31.81 -16.72 -14.30
CA GLU A 56 32.89 -16.59 -13.37
C GLU A 56 33.46 -18.00 -13.34
N MET A 57 34.57 -18.19 -14.06
CA MET A 57 35.54 -19.21 -13.73
C MET A 57 36.13 -18.78 -12.39
N GLY A 58 35.29 -18.75 -11.35
CA GLY A 58 35.65 -18.30 -10.03
C GLY A 58 36.69 -19.25 -9.48
N PHE A 59 37.65 -18.69 -8.76
CA PHE A 59 38.62 -19.46 -7.99
C PHE A 59 38.01 -19.99 -6.68
N ALA A 60 36.68 -20.01 -6.56
CA ALA A 60 35.89 -20.59 -5.47
C ALA A 60 36.24 -22.06 -5.16
N ASN A 61 36.79 -22.77 -6.13
CA ASN A 61 37.24 -24.15 -5.98
C ASN A 61 38.70 -24.27 -5.49
N ILE A 62 39.40 -23.14 -5.33
CA ILE A 62 40.81 -23.07 -4.96
C ILE A 62 40.95 -22.62 -3.51
N VAL A 63 41.70 -23.42 -2.76
CA VAL A 63 42.08 -23.14 -1.38
C VAL A 63 43.57 -22.80 -1.34
N VAL A 64 43.92 -21.76 -0.57
CA VAL A 64 45.30 -21.38 -0.27
C VAL A 64 45.66 -21.89 1.12
N VAL A 65 46.73 -22.68 1.19
CA VAL A 65 47.25 -23.25 2.45
C VAL A 65 48.58 -22.59 2.75
N ASP A 66 48.64 -21.84 3.84
CA ASP A 66 49.81 -21.10 4.31
C ASP A 66 50.48 -21.80 5.51
N ASN A 67 51.70 -21.38 5.86
CA ASN A 67 52.58 -21.97 6.89
C ASN A 67 53.05 -23.41 6.62
N LEU A 68 53.26 -23.78 5.37
CA LEU A 68 53.95 -25.02 4.99
C LEU A 68 55.46 -24.91 5.24
N PRO A 69 56.14 -26.03 5.58
CA PRO A 69 57.59 -26.06 5.72
C PRO A 69 58.34 -25.60 4.46
N VAL A 70 59.31 -24.71 4.63
CA VAL A 70 60.22 -24.28 3.56
C VAL A 70 61.28 -25.35 3.31
N VAL A 71 61.19 -26.05 2.17
CA VAL A 71 62.03 -27.21 1.85
C VAL A 71 62.89 -27.01 0.60
N PRO A 72 64.10 -27.58 0.55
CA PRO A 72 64.92 -27.64 -0.66
C PRO A 72 64.39 -28.68 -1.67
N PRO A 73 64.85 -28.67 -2.94
CA PRO A 73 64.31 -29.50 -4.02
C PRO A 73 64.28 -31.01 -3.71
N GLU A 74 65.29 -31.51 -3.00
CA GLU A 74 65.40 -32.93 -2.63
C GLU A 74 64.27 -33.43 -1.70
N LYS A 75 63.57 -32.51 -1.03
CA LYS A 75 62.48 -32.80 -0.10
C LYS A 75 61.12 -32.32 -0.63
N PHE A 76 61.08 -31.70 -1.82
CA PHE A 76 59.87 -31.19 -2.44
C PHE A 76 58.84 -32.30 -2.66
N ASP A 77 59.24 -33.39 -3.33
CA ASP A 77 58.34 -34.53 -3.62
C ASP A 77 57.79 -35.17 -2.35
N LYS A 78 58.57 -35.17 -1.26
CA LYS A 78 58.13 -35.71 0.03
C LYS A 78 57.06 -34.82 0.67
N LEU A 79 57.25 -33.51 0.62
CA LEU A 79 56.27 -32.56 1.17
C LEU A 79 54.99 -32.56 0.33
N GLU A 80 55.10 -32.57 -0.99
CA GLU A 80 53.97 -32.63 -1.91
C GLU A 80 53.10 -33.86 -1.64
N ASN A 81 53.72 -35.04 -1.47
CA ASN A 81 53.02 -36.28 -1.16
C ASN A 81 52.31 -36.24 0.21
N VAL A 82 52.90 -35.58 1.21
CA VAL A 82 52.27 -35.42 2.53
C VAL A 82 51.05 -34.51 2.44
N VAL A 83 51.16 -33.36 1.78
CA VAL A 83 50.04 -32.42 1.60
C VAL A 83 48.93 -33.09 0.77
N ARG A 84 49.28 -33.74 -0.34
CA ARG A 84 48.32 -34.50 -1.16
C ARG A 84 47.58 -35.55 -0.33
N LYS A 85 48.27 -36.32 0.52
CA LYS A 85 47.64 -37.35 1.37
C LYS A 85 46.66 -36.77 2.38
N ILE A 86 46.94 -35.60 2.96
CA ILE A 86 46.06 -34.92 3.92
C ILE A 86 44.79 -34.42 3.21
N TYR A 87 44.95 -33.73 2.08
CA TYR A 87 43.84 -33.08 1.37
C TYR A 87 43.01 -34.05 0.51
N SER A 88 43.58 -35.19 0.08
CA SER A 88 42.84 -36.29 -0.58
C SER A 88 41.92 -37.07 0.36
N GLN A 89 42.05 -36.92 1.69
CA GLN A 89 41.08 -37.51 2.64
C GLN A 89 39.79 -36.70 2.74
N ILE A 90 39.80 -35.45 2.27
CA ILE A 90 38.69 -34.50 2.46
C ILE A 90 37.89 -34.33 1.17
N GLY A 91 38.56 -34.29 0.02
CA GLY A 91 37.93 -34.13 -1.29
C GLY A 91 38.81 -34.67 -2.42
N VAL A 92 38.28 -34.66 -3.64
CA VAL A 92 39.01 -35.14 -4.82
C VAL A 92 39.76 -33.96 -5.44
N ILE A 93 41.09 -33.95 -5.26
CA ILE A 93 41.96 -32.95 -5.87
C ILE A 93 42.01 -33.21 -7.38
N LYS A 94 41.84 -32.16 -8.18
CA LYS A 94 41.90 -32.24 -9.65
C LYS A 94 43.29 -32.68 -10.12
N GLU A 95 43.36 -33.32 -11.29
CA GLU A 95 44.65 -33.77 -11.85
C GLU A 95 45.55 -32.54 -12.14
N GLY A 96 46.72 -32.49 -11.50
CA GLY A 96 47.59 -31.29 -11.52
C GLY A 96 47.12 -30.12 -10.65
N GLY A 97 46.03 -30.27 -9.89
CA GLY A 97 45.41 -29.20 -9.09
C GLY A 97 46.11 -28.87 -7.77
N LEU A 98 47.29 -29.46 -7.48
CA LEU A 98 48.10 -29.07 -6.33
C LEU A 98 49.36 -28.37 -6.84
N TRP A 99 49.48 -27.08 -6.55
CA TRP A 99 50.59 -26.25 -7.00
C TRP A 99 51.29 -25.58 -5.82
N MET A 100 52.60 -25.79 -5.72
CA MET A 100 53.43 -25.20 -4.66
C MET A 100 54.53 -24.34 -5.28
N PRO A 101 54.44 -23.00 -5.18
CA PRO A 101 55.45 -22.10 -5.75
C PRO A 101 56.83 -22.26 -5.10
N VAL A 102 57.86 -22.20 -5.95
CA VAL A 102 59.28 -22.27 -5.57
C VAL A 102 59.99 -20.97 -5.92
N ASN A 103 60.89 -20.53 -5.05
CA ASN A 103 61.68 -19.34 -5.27
C ASN A 103 62.76 -19.60 -6.34
N PRO A 104 62.82 -18.82 -7.43
CA PRO A 104 63.73 -19.06 -8.55
C PRO A 104 65.22 -18.92 -8.18
N ASP A 105 65.56 -18.11 -7.17
CA ASP A 105 66.96 -17.85 -6.77
C ASP A 105 67.49 -18.87 -5.75
N THR A 106 66.66 -19.27 -4.80
CA THR A 106 67.07 -20.16 -3.69
C THR A 106 66.66 -21.62 -3.90
N LYS A 107 65.82 -21.89 -4.90
CA LYS A 107 65.19 -23.19 -5.19
C LYS A 107 64.46 -23.80 -3.98
N LYS A 108 64.04 -22.97 -3.01
CA LYS A 108 63.24 -23.39 -1.84
C LYS A 108 61.76 -23.03 -2.04
N THR A 109 60.86 -23.75 -1.38
CA THR A 109 59.42 -23.45 -1.40
C THR A 109 59.10 -22.13 -0.67
N TYR A 110 58.06 -21.41 -1.09
CA TYR A 110 57.64 -20.17 -0.41
C TYR A 110 56.85 -20.40 0.90
N GLY A 111 56.51 -21.66 1.21
CA GLY A 111 55.77 -22.01 2.42
C GLY A 111 54.25 -21.90 2.30
N TYR A 112 53.72 -21.78 1.07
CA TYR A 112 52.28 -21.90 0.80
C TYR A 112 52.03 -22.76 -0.43
N CYS A 113 50.83 -23.31 -0.56
CA CYS A 113 50.37 -24.03 -1.76
C CYS A 113 48.91 -23.71 -2.10
N PHE A 114 48.56 -24.00 -3.36
CA PHE A 114 47.21 -23.90 -3.88
C PHE A 114 46.68 -25.30 -4.16
N ILE A 115 45.41 -25.52 -3.80
CA ILE A 115 44.73 -26.80 -4.00
C ILE A 115 43.39 -26.52 -4.69
N GLU A 116 43.24 -27.04 -5.89
CA GLU A 116 42.02 -26.98 -6.70
C GLU A 116 41.20 -28.27 -6.53
N TYR A 117 39.96 -28.10 -6.08
CA TYR A 117 38.95 -29.15 -5.96
C TYR A 117 37.99 -29.14 -7.16
N ASN A 118 37.23 -30.22 -7.32
CA ASN A 118 36.22 -30.29 -8.39
C ASN A 118 34.98 -29.44 -8.08
N THR A 119 34.68 -29.20 -6.79
CA THR A 119 33.49 -28.48 -6.35
C THR A 119 33.83 -27.44 -5.27
N PRO A 120 33.10 -26.31 -5.21
CA PRO A 120 33.35 -25.26 -4.21
C PRO A 120 32.98 -25.73 -2.79
N GLN A 121 32.03 -26.66 -2.66
CA GLN A 121 31.67 -27.24 -1.36
C GLN A 121 32.81 -28.08 -0.77
N GLU A 122 33.60 -28.77 -1.60
CA GLU A 122 34.78 -29.52 -1.15
C GLU A 122 35.90 -28.58 -0.68
N ALA A 123 36.10 -27.46 -1.37
CA ALA A 123 37.04 -26.41 -0.97
C ALA A 123 36.67 -25.80 0.40
N GLU A 124 35.38 -25.57 0.65
CA GLU A 124 34.91 -25.00 1.92
C GLU A 124 35.06 -25.99 3.07
N LEU A 125 34.75 -27.27 2.82
CA LEU A 125 34.98 -28.34 3.78
C LEU A 125 36.47 -28.54 4.11
N ALA A 126 37.34 -28.36 3.10
CA ALA A 126 38.79 -28.39 3.30
C ALA A 126 39.23 -27.24 4.22
N ARG A 127 38.77 -26.01 3.97
CA ARG A 127 39.03 -24.85 4.84
C ARG A 127 38.62 -25.13 6.28
N GLU A 128 37.38 -25.56 6.52
CA GLU A 128 36.88 -25.78 7.89
C GLU A 128 37.65 -26.85 8.66
N LYS A 129 38.07 -27.93 7.99
CA LYS A 129 38.74 -29.07 8.66
C LYS A 129 40.24 -28.88 8.84
N THR A 130 40.89 -28.11 7.97
CA THR A 130 42.36 -28.00 7.94
C THR A 130 42.90 -26.67 8.44
N ASN A 131 42.05 -25.64 8.57
CA ASN A 131 42.44 -24.39 9.19
C ASN A 131 42.76 -24.62 10.69
N GLY A 132 43.99 -24.32 11.10
CA GLY A 132 44.50 -24.60 12.46
C GLY A 132 45.10 -25.99 12.65
N TYR A 133 45.23 -26.80 11.60
CA TYR A 133 45.85 -28.13 11.67
C TYR A 133 47.35 -28.04 11.96
N LYS A 134 47.81 -28.74 13.00
CA LYS A 134 49.23 -28.74 13.41
C LYS A 134 49.98 -29.86 12.70
N LEU A 135 50.82 -29.52 11.73
CA LEU A 135 51.71 -30.48 11.08
C LEU A 135 52.91 -30.83 11.98
N ASP A 136 53.49 -29.83 12.62
CA ASP A 136 54.52 -29.98 13.66
C ASP A 136 54.41 -28.86 14.73
N LYS A 137 55.42 -28.72 15.61
CA LYS A 137 55.41 -27.70 16.68
C LYS A 137 55.49 -26.26 16.16
N SER A 138 55.99 -26.06 14.94
CA SER A 138 56.25 -24.76 14.31
C SER A 138 55.32 -24.44 13.14
N HIS A 139 54.70 -25.43 12.51
CA HIS A 139 53.88 -25.29 11.31
C HIS A 139 52.43 -25.64 11.62
N ILE A 140 51.61 -24.59 11.72
CA ILE A 140 50.16 -24.68 11.88
C ILE A 140 49.53 -24.11 10.62
N PHE A 141 48.78 -24.94 9.90
CA PHE A 141 48.16 -24.54 8.64
C PHE A 141 47.18 -23.40 8.85
N ALA A 142 47.32 -22.35 8.03
CA ALA A 142 46.31 -21.32 7.89
C ALA A 142 45.69 -21.47 6.50
N VAL A 143 44.38 -21.68 6.44
CA VAL A 143 43.70 -22.10 5.21
C VAL A 143 42.63 -21.09 4.88
N ASN A 144 42.74 -20.46 3.70
CA ASN A 144 41.85 -19.40 3.23
C ASN A 144 41.32 -19.75 1.83
N MET A 145 40.13 -19.24 1.49
CA MET A 145 39.65 -19.31 0.11
C MET A 145 40.40 -18.30 -0.76
N PHE A 146 40.63 -18.63 -2.02
CA PHE A 146 41.26 -17.71 -2.95
C PHE A 146 40.41 -16.43 -3.17
N ASP A 147 39.09 -16.58 -3.26
CA ASP A 147 38.15 -15.44 -3.44
C ASP A 147 38.14 -14.48 -2.25
N ASP A 148 38.49 -14.95 -1.05
CA ASP A 148 38.56 -14.09 0.12
C ASP A 148 39.76 -13.12 0.05
N PHE A 149 40.72 -13.32 -0.87
CA PHE A 149 41.91 -12.48 -0.99
C PHE A 149 41.58 -11.04 -1.36
N ASP A 150 40.69 -10.82 -2.34
CA ASP A 150 40.25 -9.48 -2.73
C ASP A 150 39.46 -8.78 -1.62
N LYS A 151 38.72 -9.55 -0.84
CA LYS A 151 38.00 -9.05 0.34
C LYS A 151 38.98 -8.58 1.39
N TYR A 152 40.01 -9.38 1.72
CA TYR A 152 41.00 -9.01 2.73
C TYR A 152 41.94 -7.90 2.27
N MET A 153 42.31 -7.82 0.98
CA MET A 153 43.08 -6.70 0.43
C MET A 153 42.34 -5.35 0.55
N LYS A 154 41.01 -5.37 0.54
CA LYS A 154 40.17 -4.17 0.67
C LYS A 154 39.90 -3.77 2.13
N VAL A 155 40.25 -4.61 3.12
CA VAL A 155 40.11 -4.25 4.54
C VAL A 155 41.26 -3.32 4.93
N PRO A 156 40.99 -2.10 5.41
CA PRO A 156 42.03 -1.22 5.92
C PRO A 156 42.71 -1.81 7.17
N ASP A 157 44.03 -1.69 7.27
CA ASP A 157 44.81 -2.16 8.43
C ASP A 157 44.47 -1.41 9.74
N GLU A 158 43.93 -0.20 9.63
CA GLU A 158 43.51 0.63 10.77
C GLU A 158 41.99 0.57 10.97
N TRP A 159 41.56 0.12 12.14
CA TRP A 159 40.15 0.19 12.55
C TRP A 159 39.72 1.64 12.70
N MET A 160 38.83 2.10 11.83
CA MET A 160 38.13 3.37 12.01
C MET A 160 36.79 3.14 12.71
N PRO A 161 36.49 3.85 13.82
CA PRO A 161 35.15 3.85 14.39
C PRO A 161 34.15 4.33 13.35
N ALA A 162 33.03 3.62 13.21
CA ALA A 162 31.97 4.01 12.29
C ALA A 162 31.56 5.46 12.56
N GLU A 163 31.64 6.31 11.53
CA GLU A 163 31.19 7.69 11.65
C GLU A 163 29.69 7.69 11.97
N ILE A 164 29.36 8.11 13.20
CA ILE A 164 27.98 8.36 13.59
C ILE A 164 27.54 9.52 12.73
N LYS A 165 26.75 9.23 11.69
CA LYS A 165 26.18 10.28 10.83
C LYS A 165 25.52 11.32 11.74
N PRO A 166 25.89 12.61 11.63
CA PRO A 166 25.29 13.65 12.44
C PRO A 166 23.78 13.61 12.23
N TYR A 167 23.02 13.71 13.32
CA TYR A 167 21.56 13.72 13.26
C TYR A 167 21.11 14.91 12.41
N THR A 168 20.66 14.64 11.20
CA THR A 168 19.90 15.60 10.41
C THR A 168 18.48 15.57 10.94
N ALA A 169 18.06 16.67 11.57
CA ALA A 169 16.66 16.85 11.92
C ALA A 169 15.83 16.65 10.64
N GLY A 170 14.88 15.72 10.66
CA GLY A 170 13.96 15.55 9.54
C GLY A 170 13.23 16.85 9.27
N GLU A 171 12.89 17.10 8.00
CA GLU A 171 12.02 18.23 7.66
C GLU A 171 10.72 18.17 8.49
N ASN A 172 10.20 19.35 8.83
CA ASN A 172 8.96 19.42 9.59
C ASN A 172 7.77 19.02 8.69
N LEU A 173 7.35 17.77 8.83
CA LEU A 173 6.22 17.17 8.08
C LEU A 173 4.86 17.81 8.39
N GLN A 174 4.79 18.66 9.42
CA GLN A 174 3.57 19.33 9.87
C GLN A 174 3.62 20.85 9.69
N LYS A 175 4.65 21.38 9.01
CA LYS A 175 4.79 22.83 8.82
C LYS A 175 3.64 23.42 8.01
N TRP A 176 3.05 22.65 7.10
CA TRP A 176 1.86 23.06 6.35
C TRP A 176 0.67 23.43 7.27
N LEU A 177 0.57 22.84 8.47
CA LEU A 177 -0.43 23.21 9.50
C LEU A 177 -0.23 24.64 10.05
N THR A 178 0.97 25.20 9.89
CA THR A 178 1.32 26.55 10.36
C THR A 178 1.11 27.64 9.30
N ASP A 179 0.52 27.31 8.15
CA ASP A 179 0.18 28.29 7.11
C ASP A 179 -0.70 29.41 7.71
N GLU A 180 -0.22 30.66 7.64
CA GLU A 180 -0.92 31.82 8.21
C GLU A 180 -2.32 32.03 7.61
N LYS A 181 -2.51 31.56 6.37
CA LYS A 181 -3.79 31.65 5.65
C LYS A 181 -4.71 30.46 5.92
N ALA A 182 -4.24 29.44 6.64
CA ALA A 182 -4.94 28.18 6.92
C ALA A 182 -5.58 27.61 5.64
N ARG A 183 -4.80 27.54 4.56
CA ARG A 183 -5.21 26.94 3.28
C ARG A 183 -5.13 25.43 3.37
N ASP A 184 -5.94 24.75 2.57
CA ASP A 184 -5.94 23.28 2.48
C ASP A 184 -5.12 22.87 1.26
N GLN A 185 -4.31 21.81 1.38
CA GLN A 185 -3.61 21.22 0.24
C GLN A 185 -4.48 20.16 -0.44
N PHE A 186 -4.25 19.96 -1.73
CA PHE A 186 -4.80 18.81 -2.46
C PHE A 186 -3.84 18.36 -3.55
N VAL A 187 -3.86 17.06 -3.84
CA VAL A 187 -3.07 16.47 -4.92
C VAL A 187 -3.97 16.11 -6.09
N ILE A 188 -3.46 16.31 -7.29
CA ILE A 188 -4.08 15.80 -8.50
C ILE A 188 -3.11 14.94 -9.29
N ARG A 189 -3.67 13.95 -9.97
CA ARG A 189 -2.97 13.14 -10.98
C ARG A 189 -3.68 13.31 -12.32
N ALA A 190 -2.98 13.84 -13.30
CA ALA A 190 -3.48 14.03 -14.65
C ALA A 190 -2.42 13.61 -15.66
N SER A 191 -2.78 12.77 -16.62
CA SER A 191 -1.83 12.21 -17.60
C SER A 191 -0.60 11.61 -16.89
N THR A 192 0.61 12.03 -17.25
CA THR A 192 1.87 11.59 -16.64
C THR A 192 2.33 12.47 -15.48
N VAL A 193 1.60 13.53 -15.15
CA VAL A 193 2.01 14.51 -14.14
C VAL A 193 1.21 14.37 -12.85
N THR A 194 1.90 14.61 -11.74
CA THR A 194 1.30 14.75 -10.43
C THR A 194 1.62 16.13 -9.91
N GLU A 195 0.60 16.83 -9.44
CA GLU A 195 0.66 18.21 -9.00
C GLU A 195 0.03 18.34 -7.62
N VAL A 196 0.71 19.01 -6.69
CA VAL A 196 0.19 19.38 -5.37
C VAL A 196 -0.11 20.87 -5.38
N TYR A 197 -1.31 21.24 -4.91
CA TYR A 197 -1.82 22.60 -4.91
C TYR A 197 -2.25 23.04 -3.52
N TRP A 198 -2.05 24.33 -3.21
CA TRP A 198 -2.81 25.02 -2.17
C TRP A 198 -4.15 25.50 -2.74
N ASN A 199 -5.21 25.33 -1.96
CA ASN A 199 -6.52 25.89 -2.27
C ASN A 199 -6.60 27.36 -1.82
N ASP A 200 -6.30 28.31 -2.72
CA ASP A 200 -6.56 29.75 -2.46
C ASP A 200 -7.98 30.13 -2.90
N ALA A 201 -8.93 29.90 -2.00
CA ALA A 201 -10.33 30.26 -2.22
C ALA A 201 -10.58 31.77 -2.39
N ARG A 202 -9.68 32.65 -1.90
CA ARG A 202 -9.84 34.11 -2.04
C ARG A 202 -9.48 34.55 -3.45
N GLN A 203 -8.42 33.99 -4.00
CA GLN A 203 -7.98 34.24 -5.37
C GLN A 203 -8.78 33.42 -6.40
N LYS A 204 -9.58 32.44 -5.94
CA LYS A 204 -10.35 31.52 -6.79
C LYS A 204 -9.48 30.81 -7.82
N MET A 205 -8.26 30.47 -7.43
CA MET A 205 -7.34 29.71 -8.25
C MET A 205 -6.49 28.82 -7.35
N PRO A 206 -6.11 27.62 -7.82
CA PRO A 206 -5.18 26.80 -7.09
C PRO A 206 -3.75 27.32 -7.29
N GLU A 207 -2.95 27.30 -6.24
CA GLU A 207 -1.53 27.69 -6.27
C GLU A 207 -0.66 26.44 -6.28
N LEU A 208 0.18 26.28 -7.31
CA LEU A 208 1.04 25.10 -7.45
C LEU A 208 2.17 25.12 -6.41
N VAL A 209 2.28 24.05 -5.63
CA VAL A 209 3.36 23.84 -4.66
C VAL A 209 4.46 23.01 -5.30
N PHE A 210 4.08 21.85 -5.82
CA PHE A 210 5.01 20.85 -6.30
C PHE A 210 4.44 20.15 -7.53
N GLN A 211 5.31 19.88 -8.50
CA GLN A 211 4.95 19.12 -9.69
C GLN A 211 6.07 18.13 -10.01
N LYS A 212 5.67 16.91 -10.36
CA LYS A 212 6.60 15.88 -10.83
C LYS A 212 5.98 15.01 -11.90
N GLN A 213 6.74 14.79 -12.97
CA GLN A 213 6.39 13.85 -14.04
C GLN A 213 6.73 12.42 -13.63
N TYR A 214 5.91 11.45 -14.03
CA TYR A 214 6.07 10.02 -13.74
C TYR A 214 6.29 9.72 -12.25
N TRP A 215 5.62 10.47 -11.38
CA TRP A 215 5.79 10.32 -9.93
C TRP A 215 5.15 9.03 -9.39
N THR A 216 4.17 8.48 -10.10
CA THR A 216 3.55 7.18 -9.79
C THR A 216 3.11 6.47 -11.05
N ASP A 217 3.22 5.14 -11.05
CA ASP A 217 2.73 4.29 -12.14
C ASP A 217 1.21 4.10 -12.06
N SER A 218 0.62 4.08 -10.85
CA SER A 218 -0.77 3.64 -10.63
C SER A 218 -1.68 4.73 -10.04
N TYR A 219 -1.56 5.04 -8.75
CA TYR A 219 -2.39 6.04 -8.10
C TYR A 219 -1.67 6.62 -6.87
N ILE A 220 -2.28 7.67 -6.30
CA ILE A 220 -1.74 8.42 -5.18
C ILE A 220 -2.71 8.37 -4.02
N GLN A 221 -2.19 8.32 -2.80
CA GLN A 221 -3.02 8.32 -1.61
C GLN A 221 -2.34 9.11 -0.49
N TRP A 222 -3.06 10.06 0.07
CA TRP A 222 -2.67 10.68 1.34
C TRP A 222 -2.91 9.70 2.49
N SER A 223 -2.02 9.74 3.47
CA SER A 223 -2.22 9.00 4.71
C SER A 223 -3.39 9.58 5.52
N PRO A 224 -3.99 8.79 6.43
CA PRO A 224 -5.20 9.19 7.15
C PRO A 224 -5.13 10.46 8.00
N LEU A 225 -3.94 10.97 8.33
CA LEU A 225 -3.72 12.24 9.04
C LEU A 225 -3.01 13.29 8.15
N GLY A 226 -2.84 13.02 6.85
CA GLY A 226 -2.24 13.96 5.88
C GLY A 226 -0.73 14.16 6.01
N THR A 227 -0.04 13.43 6.90
CA THR A 227 1.41 13.62 7.10
C THR A 227 2.23 13.11 5.91
N TYR A 228 1.72 12.11 5.20
CA TYR A 228 2.44 11.34 4.20
C TYR A 228 1.67 11.27 2.90
N LEU A 229 2.37 11.41 1.78
CA LEU A 229 1.86 11.12 0.46
C LEU A 229 2.45 9.81 -0.05
N ALA A 230 1.62 8.82 -0.37
CA ALA A 230 2.08 7.57 -0.94
C ALA A 230 1.92 7.52 -2.46
N THR A 231 2.95 7.01 -3.12
CA THR A 231 2.95 6.71 -4.56
C THR A 231 3.23 5.22 -4.77
N VAL A 232 2.53 4.62 -5.74
CA VAL A 232 2.68 3.20 -6.08
C VAL A 232 3.49 3.06 -7.38
N HIS A 233 4.46 2.14 -7.38
CA HIS A 233 5.38 1.84 -8.48
C HIS A 233 5.47 0.34 -8.70
N ARG A 234 5.89 -0.11 -9.88
CA ARG A 234 6.10 -1.53 -10.17
C ARG A 234 7.10 -2.20 -9.21
N GLN A 235 8.10 -1.46 -8.73
CA GLN A 235 9.11 -1.95 -7.79
C GLN A 235 8.66 -1.93 -6.31
N GLY A 236 7.56 -1.24 -5.98
CA GLY A 236 7.13 -1.03 -4.59
C GLY A 236 6.33 0.25 -4.37
N SER A 237 6.13 0.60 -3.11
CA SER A 237 5.54 1.89 -2.73
C SER A 237 6.60 2.82 -2.16
N GLN A 238 6.38 4.12 -2.31
CA GLN A 238 7.23 5.16 -1.76
C GLN A 238 6.35 6.16 -1.02
N VAL A 239 6.86 6.65 0.10
CA VAL A 239 6.22 7.70 0.90
C VAL A 239 7.06 8.96 0.86
N TRP A 240 6.37 10.06 0.64
CA TRP A 240 6.92 11.40 0.49
C TRP A 240 6.33 12.29 1.57
N GLY A 241 7.08 13.32 1.94
CA GLY A 241 6.62 14.35 2.86
C GLY A 241 7.60 15.51 2.87
N GLY A 242 7.24 16.58 3.56
CA GLY A 242 7.97 17.86 3.51
C GLY A 242 7.11 18.96 2.90
N ASP A 243 7.49 20.21 3.18
CA ASP A 243 6.65 21.39 3.02
C ASP A 243 6.47 21.80 1.54
N ASP A 244 7.59 21.95 0.81
CA ASP A 244 7.59 22.49 -0.56
C ASP A 244 8.14 21.51 -1.60
N LYS A 245 9.02 20.58 -1.18
CA LYS A 245 9.79 19.72 -2.11
C LYS A 245 9.31 18.28 -2.16
N PHE A 246 8.43 17.87 -1.26
CA PHE A 246 7.98 16.48 -1.11
C PHE A 246 9.16 15.51 -1.22
N GLU A 247 10.10 15.61 -0.28
CA GLU A 247 11.28 14.74 -0.28
C GLU A 247 10.85 13.28 -0.04
N ARG A 248 11.62 12.36 -0.62
CA ARG A 248 11.37 10.94 -0.41
C ARG A 248 11.78 10.58 1.02
N LEU A 249 10.78 10.27 1.85
CA LEU A 249 11.05 9.83 3.22
C LEU A 249 11.49 8.38 3.21
N MET A 250 10.64 7.48 2.70
CA MET A 250 10.88 6.04 2.78
C MET A 250 10.46 5.31 1.51
N ARG A 251 11.14 4.18 1.26
CA ARG A 251 10.84 3.24 0.17
C ARG A 251 10.48 1.88 0.76
N PHE A 252 9.38 1.30 0.30
CA PHE A 252 8.91 -0.01 0.69
C PHE A 252 9.07 -0.95 -0.52
N ALA A 253 10.13 -1.76 -0.49
CA ALA A 253 10.43 -2.69 -1.56
C ALA A 253 9.40 -3.84 -1.55
N HIS A 254 8.51 -3.84 -2.53
CA HIS A 254 7.54 -4.91 -2.76
C HIS A 254 7.17 -4.94 -4.24
N PRO A 255 7.65 -5.94 -5.01
CA PRO A 255 7.35 -5.98 -6.44
C PRO A 255 5.85 -6.13 -6.73
N GLN A 256 5.40 -5.44 -7.78
CA GLN A 256 4.04 -5.52 -8.35
C GLN A 256 2.92 -5.16 -7.37
N VAL A 257 3.14 -4.17 -6.51
CA VAL A 257 2.09 -3.65 -5.62
C VAL A 257 0.92 -3.12 -6.44
N LYS A 258 -0.26 -3.65 -6.16
CA LYS A 258 -1.53 -3.21 -6.78
C LYS A 258 -2.31 -2.28 -5.87
N LEU A 259 -2.30 -2.53 -4.56
CA LEU A 259 -3.05 -1.74 -3.57
C LEU A 259 -2.20 -1.44 -2.34
N ILE A 260 -2.45 -0.30 -1.72
CA ILE A 260 -1.86 0.15 -0.46
C ILE A 260 -2.94 0.63 0.50
N ASP A 261 -2.73 0.43 1.81
CA ASP A 261 -3.63 0.91 2.86
C ASP A 261 -2.81 1.31 4.09
N PHE A 262 -3.17 2.43 4.69
CA PHE A 262 -2.49 2.96 5.86
C PHE A 262 -3.27 2.61 7.12
N SER A 263 -2.55 2.37 8.21
CA SER A 263 -3.20 2.31 9.51
C SER A 263 -3.77 3.70 9.88
N PRO A 264 -4.92 3.77 10.59
CA PRO A 264 -5.54 5.03 10.99
C PRO A 264 -4.62 6.00 11.74
N GLY A 265 -3.65 5.51 12.50
CA GLY A 265 -2.63 6.31 13.19
C GLY A 265 -1.32 6.50 12.41
N GLU A 266 -1.27 6.11 11.13
CA GLU A 266 -0.12 6.26 10.21
C GLU A 266 1.16 5.54 10.64
N LYS A 267 1.07 4.56 11.54
CA LYS A 267 2.22 3.78 12.01
C LYS A 267 2.62 2.71 11.01
N PHE A 268 1.66 2.13 10.29
CA PHE A 268 1.88 0.99 9.42
C PHE A 268 1.31 1.22 8.02
N LEU A 269 2.01 0.66 7.02
CA LEU A 269 1.58 0.61 5.63
C LEU A 269 1.41 -0.85 5.22
N VAL A 270 0.20 -1.21 4.81
CA VAL A 270 -0.13 -2.48 4.19
C VAL A 270 0.04 -2.32 2.70
N THR A 271 0.74 -3.26 2.08
CA THR A 271 0.88 -3.34 0.64
C THR A 271 0.38 -4.69 0.16
N TYR A 272 -0.36 -4.71 -0.94
CA TYR A 272 -0.93 -5.90 -1.56
C TYR A 272 -0.35 -6.08 -2.95
N SER A 273 0.22 -7.26 -3.18
CA SER A 273 0.67 -7.72 -4.49
C SER A 273 -0.03 -9.04 -4.82
N SER A 274 -0.42 -9.20 -6.07
CA SER A 274 -0.98 -10.45 -6.59
C SER A 274 -0.19 -10.84 -7.83
N HIS A 275 0.43 -12.02 -7.79
CA HIS A 275 1.11 -12.59 -8.95
C HIS A 275 0.15 -13.51 -9.70
N GLU A 276 -0.01 -13.25 -10.99
CA GLU A 276 -0.72 -14.16 -11.89
C GLU A 276 0.11 -15.44 -12.04
N PRO A 277 -0.53 -16.62 -11.95
CA PRO A 277 0.18 -17.87 -12.04
C PRO A 277 0.71 -18.08 -13.47
N ASN A 278 1.98 -18.45 -13.61
CA ASN A 278 2.57 -18.82 -14.92
C ASN A 278 1.92 -20.08 -15.53
N ASN A 279 1.23 -20.88 -14.70
CA ASN A 279 0.50 -22.07 -15.11
C ASN A 279 -1.02 -21.90 -14.89
N PRO A 280 -1.88 -22.24 -15.87
CA PRO A 280 -3.35 -22.15 -15.74
C PRO A 280 -3.99 -23.03 -14.66
N ARG A 281 -3.20 -23.92 -14.01
CA ARG A 281 -3.66 -24.80 -12.93
C ARG A 281 -3.34 -24.27 -11.53
N ASP A 282 -2.46 -23.29 -11.41
CA ASP A 282 -2.12 -22.70 -10.11
C ASP A 282 -3.07 -21.54 -9.79
N THR A 283 -3.31 -21.31 -8.50
CA THR A 283 -4.11 -20.18 -8.03
C THR A 283 -3.24 -18.93 -7.92
N HIS A 284 -3.86 -17.76 -8.03
CA HIS A 284 -3.16 -16.47 -7.85
C HIS A 284 -2.51 -16.42 -6.47
N ARG A 285 -1.19 -16.21 -6.45
CA ARG A 285 -0.45 -16.06 -5.19
C ARG A 285 -0.55 -14.62 -4.74
N VAL A 286 -1.12 -14.43 -3.56
CA VAL A 286 -1.23 -13.12 -2.91
C VAL A 286 -0.13 -12.98 -1.88
N VAL A 287 0.53 -11.82 -1.91
CA VAL A 287 1.53 -11.42 -0.92
C VAL A 287 1.12 -10.07 -0.33
N LEU A 288 1.04 -10.04 0.99
CA LEU A 288 0.70 -8.87 1.78
C LEU A 288 1.84 -8.57 2.74
N ASN A 289 2.41 -7.37 2.66
CA ASN A 289 3.46 -6.95 3.59
C ASN A 289 2.97 -5.78 4.43
N ILE A 290 3.18 -5.88 5.74
CA ILE A 290 2.98 -4.78 6.68
C ILE A 290 4.34 -4.19 6.98
N PHE A 291 4.51 -2.92 6.63
CA PHE A 291 5.70 -2.14 6.89
C PHE A 291 5.46 -1.13 8.01
N ASP A 292 6.50 -0.85 8.81
CA ASP A 292 6.53 0.34 9.66
C ASP A 292 6.85 1.55 8.77
N VAL A 293 5.96 2.55 8.76
CA VAL A 293 6.06 3.73 7.88
C VAL A 293 7.34 4.52 8.17
N ARG A 294 7.75 4.61 9.44
CA ARG A 294 8.89 5.42 9.86
C ARG A 294 10.22 4.74 9.58
N THR A 295 10.29 3.42 9.77
CA THR A 295 11.56 2.67 9.62
C THR A 295 11.69 1.95 8.30
N GLY A 296 10.62 1.81 7.52
CA GLY A 296 10.60 1.08 6.25
C GLY A 296 10.76 -0.43 6.42
N LYS A 297 10.86 -0.92 7.66
CA LYS A 297 11.10 -2.32 7.96
C LYS A 297 9.82 -3.11 7.74
N VAL A 298 9.96 -4.27 7.10
CA VAL A 298 8.89 -5.28 7.05
C VAL A 298 8.69 -5.81 8.47
N MET A 299 7.54 -5.52 9.05
CA MET A 299 7.15 -6.03 10.36
C MET A 299 6.58 -7.44 10.25
N ARG A 300 5.79 -7.69 9.21
CA ARG A 300 5.22 -9.00 8.93
C ARG A 300 4.82 -9.17 7.48
N ASP A 301 5.03 -10.36 6.94
CA ASP A 301 4.48 -10.81 5.65
C ASP A 301 3.37 -11.85 5.85
N PHE A 302 2.38 -11.80 4.96
CA PHE A 302 1.31 -12.78 4.83
C PHE A 302 1.27 -13.26 3.38
N LYS A 303 1.37 -14.57 3.19
CA LYS A 303 1.35 -15.22 1.88
C LYS A 303 0.22 -16.24 1.88
N GLY A 304 -0.53 -16.31 0.79
CA GLY A 304 -1.63 -17.26 0.63
C GLY A 304 -2.25 -17.20 -0.76
N SER A 305 -3.28 -18.00 -0.99
CA SER A 305 -4.05 -17.94 -2.24
C SER A 305 -5.08 -16.81 -2.18
N ALA A 306 -5.48 -16.28 -3.34
CA ALA A 306 -6.53 -15.27 -3.41
C ALA A 306 -7.83 -15.71 -2.70
N ASP A 307 -8.17 -17.01 -2.76
CA ASP A 307 -9.36 -17.58 -2.11
C ASP A 307 -9.32 -17.52 -0.57
N GLU A 308 -8.12 -17.55 0.03
CA GLU A 308 -7.96 -17.39 1.49
C GLU A 308 -8.12 -15.94 1.96
N PHE A 309 -8.04 -14.99 1.03
CA PHE A 309 -8.24 -13.55 1.26
C PHE A 309 -9.55 -13.03 0.67
N ALA A 310 -10.26 -13.85 -0.10
CA ALA A 310 -11.58 -13.56 -0.68
C ALA A 310 -12.72 -13.59 0.34
N ALA A 311 -12.43 -13.71 1.64
CA ALA A 311 -13.44 -13.72 2.69
C ALA A 311 -14.09 -12.32 2.79
N SER A 312 -15.17 -12.15 2.03
CA SER A 312 -16.28 -11.21 2.18
C SER A 312 -15.95 -9.72 2.34
N GLY A 313 -16.39 -8.94 1.34
CA GLY A 313 -16.52 -7.48 1.41
C GLY A 313 -17.22 -6.94 0.16
N ASN A 314 -17.81 -5.75 0.29
CA ASN A 314 -18.61 -5.09 -0.76
C ASN A 314 -17.80 -4.64 -1.99
N ILE A 315 -16.46 -4.70 -1.93
CA ILE A 315 -15.55 -4.36 -3.03
C ILE A 315 -14.58 -5.53 -3.20
N SER A 316 -14.75 -6.30 -4.27
CA SER A 316 -13.79 -7.32 -4.70
C SER A 316 -12.89 -6.73 -5.77
N VAL A 317 -11.62 -6.50 -5.44
CA VAL A 317 -10.59 -6.19 -6.45
C VAL A 317 -9.89 -7.49 -6.79
N SER A 318 -10.06 -7.99 -8.02
CA SER A 318 -9.52 -9.27 -8.46
C SER A 318 -9.91 -10.46 -7.56
N GLY A 319 -11.13 -10.43 -6.99
CA GLY A 319 -11.65 -11.50 -6.13
C GLY A 319 -11.31 -11.37 -4.64
N VAL A 320 -10.58 -10.34 -4.21
CA VAL A 320 -10.18 -10.13 -2.80
C VAL A 320 -10.93 -8.95 -2.19
N SER A 321 -11.40 -9.11 -0.94
CA SER A 321 -12.04 -8.05 -0.15
C SER A 321 -10.98 -7.05 0.34
N TRP A 322 -11.09 -5.78 -0.05
CA TRP A 322 -10.16 -4.72 0.38
C TRP A 322 -10.88 -3.63 1.19
N PRO A 323 -10.31 -3.14 2.31
CA PRO A 323 -9.06 -3.58 2.96
C PRO A 323 -9.21 -4.92 3.71
N ILE A 324 -8.17 -5.76 3.61
CA ILE A 324 -8.15 -7.11 4.23
C ILE A 324 -7.91 -7.02 5.75
N PHE A 325 -6.96 -6.18 6.14
CA PHE A 325 -6.68 -5.91 7.53
C PHE A 325 -7.51 -4.71 7.96
N ARG A 326 -8.35 -4.90 8.97
CA ARG A 326 -9.07 -3.80 9.60
C ARG A 326 -8.38 -3.50 10.92
N TRP A 327 -7.98 -2.24 11.08
CA TRP A 327 -7.27 -1.73 12.25
C TRP A 327 -8.24 -1.40 13.38
N GLY A 328 -7.83 -1.68 14.61
CA GLY A 328 -8.60 -1.48 15.83
C GLY A 328 -7.80 -0.77 16.92
N GLY A 329 -8.49 -0.01 17.76
CA GLY A 329 -7.88 0.81 18.82
C GLY A 329 -7.68 2.28 18.46
N GLY A 330 -8.42 2.78 17.46
CA GLY A 330 -8.38 4.18 17.03
C GLY A 330 -7.00 4.62 16.55
N LYS A 331 -6.59 5.85 16.87
CA LYS A 331 -5.30 6.43 16.48
C LYS A 331 -4.07 5.71 17.08
N ASP A 332 -4.27 4.82 18.05
CA ASP A 332 -3.17 4.09 18.66
C ASP A 332 -2.72 2.88 17.82
N ASP A 333 -3.54 2.42 16.86
CA ASP A 333 -3.28 1.23 16.03
C ASP A 333 -2.78 0.03 16.86
N LYS A 334 -3.41 -0.28 18.00
CA LYS A 334 -2.93 -1.35 18.90
C LYS A 334 -3.19 -2.75 18.36
N TYR A 335 -4.27 -2.91 17.61
CA TYR A 335 -4.70 -4.20 17.10
C TYR A 335 -5.03 -4.10 15.61
N PHE A 336 -4.88 -5.21 14.92
CA PHE A 336 -5.47 -5.37 13.59
C PHE A 336 -6.07 -6.76 13.48
N ALA A 337 -7.17 -6.89 12.74
CA ALA A 337 -7.80 -8.17 12.50
C ALA A 337 -7.89 -8.48 11.01
N ARG A 338 -7.82 -9.78 10.72
CA ARG A 338 -8.13 -10.33 9.40
C ARG A 338 -9.29 -11.30 9.53
N LEU A 339 -10.17 -11.28 8.53
CA LEU A 339 -11.18 -12.31 8.35
C LEU A 339 -10.56 -13.51 7.62
N GLY A 340 -10.72 -14.68 8.19
CA GLY A 340 -10.48 -15.96 7.52
C GLY A 340 -11.76 -16.77 7.44
N LYS A 341 -11.69 -17.95 6.81
CA LYS A 341 -12.84 -18.87 6.75
C LYS A 341 -13.21 -19.34 8.15
N ASN A 342 -14.36 -18.89 8.67
CA ASN A 342 -14.91 -19.24 10.00
C ASN A 342 -14.03 -18.84 11.20
N ILE A 343 -13.07 -17.94 11.00
CA ILE A 343 -12.11 -17.53 12.03
C ILE A 343 -11.78 -16.06 11.84
N ILE A 344 -11.72 -15.31 12.94
CA ILE A 344 -11.16 -13.96 12.98
C ILE A 344 -9.84 -14.02 13.72
N SER A 345 -8.77 -13.64 13.04
CA SER A 345 -7.44 -13.57 13.63
C SER A 345 -7.14 -12.14 14.00
N VAL A 346 -7.11 -11.86 15.31
CA VAL A 346 -6.72 -10.57 15.88
C VAL A 346 -5.24 -10.63 16.24
N TYR A 347 -4.49 -9.64 15.78
CA TYR A 347 -3.06 -9.50 16.00
C TYR A 347 -2.78 -8.22 16.79
N GLU A 348 -1.76 -8.28 17.64
CA GLU A 348 -1.23 -7.13 18.36
C GLU A 348 -0.10 -6.47 17.56
N THR A 349 -0.03 -5.14 17.52
CA THR A 349 0.96 -4.41 16.72
C THR A 349 2.32 -4.26 17.37
N GLU A 350 2.45 -4.46 18.68
CA GLU A 350 3.76 -4.44 19.34
C GLU A 350 4.58 -5.68 18.99
N THR A 351 3.94 -6.86 19.07
CA THR A 351 4.60 -8.15 18.87
C THR A 351 4.39 -8.71 17.47
N PHE A 352 3.45 -8.14 16.70
CA PHE A 352 2.94 -8.74 15.46
C PHE A 352 2.62 -10.22 15.66
N SER A 353 2.02 -10.57 16.79
CA SER A 353 1.65 -11.94 17.13
C SER A 353 0.14 -12.04 17.35
N LEU A 354 -0.39 -13.26 17.25
CA LEU A 354 -1.82 -13.48 17.42
C LEU A 354 -2.19 -13.28 18.89
N LEU A 355 -3.24 -12.50 19.16
CA LEU A 355 -3.68 -12.18 20.51
C LEU A 355 -4.03 -13.45 21.31
N ASP A 356 -3.35 -13.66 22.44
CA ASP A 356 -3.38 -14.88 23.27
C ASP A 356 -3.03 -16.19 22.53
N LYS A 357 -2.35 -16.10 21.38
CA LYS A 357 -2.05 -17.24 20.50
C LYS A 357 -3.30 -18.04 20.05
N LYS A 358 -4.50 -17.46 20.17
CA LYS A 358 -5.77 -18.09 19.76
C LYS A 358 -6.62 -17.12 18.97
N SER A 359 -7.01 -17.54 17.76
CA SER A 359 -7.97 -16.81 16.94
C SER A 359 -9.38 -16.97 17.51
N LEU A 360 -10.24 -15.98 17.27
CA LEU A 360 -11.66 -16.10 17.58
C LEU A 360 -12.28 -17.03 16.55
N LYS A 361 -12.65 -18.24 16.97
CA LYS A 361 -13.37 -19.20 16.13
C LYS A 361 -14.85 -18.82 16.13
N ILE A 362 -15.33 -18.32 15.00
CA ILE A 362 -16.71 -17.91 14.84
C ILE A 362 -17.19 -18.45 13.50
N GLU A 363 -18.09 -19.42 13.55
CA GLU A 363 -18.57 -20.10 12.37
C GLU A 363 -19.36 -19.16 11.46
N ASN A 364 -19.04 -19.20 10.15
CA ASN A 364 -19.72 -18.51 9.07
C ASN A 364 -19.83 -16.99 9.24
N VAL A 365 -18.82 -16.34 9.84
CA VAL A 365 -18.74 -14.87 9.82
C VAL A 365 -18.69 -14.40 8.37
N VAL A 366 -19.63 -13.52 8.03
CA VAL A 366 -19.64 -12.85 6.73
C VAL A 366 -18.87 -11.54 6.84
N ASP A 367 -19.15 -10.67 7.81
CA ASP A 367 -18.45 -9.38 7.88
C ASP A 367 -18.12 -9.02 9.33
N PHE A 368 -17.07 -8.20 9.50
CA PHE A 368 -16.68 -7.66 10.80
C PHE A 368 -16.13 -6.24 10.69
N CYS A 369 -16.51 -5.32 11.54
CA CYS A 369 -15.95 -3.97 11.54
C CYS A 369 -15.54 -3.53 12.95
N TRP A 370 -14.44 -2.80 13.04
CA TRP A 370 -14.00 -2.20 14.29
C TRP A 370 -14.77 -0.93 14.57
N SER A 371 -15.00 -0.66 15.85
CA SER A 371 -15.31 0.69 16.31
C SER A 371 -14.12 1.61 15.99
N PRO A 372 -14.37 2.83 15.48
CA PRO A 372 -13.31 3.75 15.10
C PRO A 372 -12.52 4.30 16.29
N THR A 373 -13.07 4.25 17.50
CA THR A 373 -12.42 4.79 18.71
C THR A 373 -12.03 3.70 19.71
N ASP A 374 -12.93 2.76 19.96
CA ASP A 374 -12.75 1.73 20.99
C ASP A 374 -12.32 0.40 20.36
N PRO A 375 -11.57 -0.47 21.06
CA PRO A 375 -11.21 -1.81 20.59
C PRO A 375 -12.40 -2.79 20.69
N ILE A 376 -13.52 -2.45 20.04
CA ILE A 376 -14.73 -3.28 19.95
C ILE A 376 -14.91 -3.73 18.50
N ILE A 377 -15.15 -5.02 18.30
CA ILE A 377 -15.47 -5.60 16.99
C ILE A 377 -16.98 -5.84 16.92
N ALA A 378 -17.63 -5.28 15.89
CA ALA A 378 -18.96 -5.72 15.46
C ALA A 378 -18.83 -6.86 14.45
N LEU A 379 -19.60 -7.91 14.66
CA LEU A 379 -19.60 -9.14 13.87
C LEU A 379 -20.98 -9.39 13.30
N PHE A 380 -21.03 -9.88 12.06
CA PHE A 380 -22.26 -10.37 11.44
C PHE A 380 -22.13 -11.84 11.03
N VAL A 381 -23.04 -12.66 11.56
CA VAL A 381 -23.22 -14.06 11.17
C VAL A 381 -24.62 -14.22 10.56
N PRO A 382 -24.73 -14.71 9.30
CA PRO A 382 -26.00 -14.87 8.61
C PRO A 382 -26.78 -16.08 9.15
N GLU A 383 -28.01 -16.26 8.68
CA GLU A 383 -28.83 -17.42 9.02
C GLU A 383 -28.23 -18.72 8.48
N LEU A 384 -28.23 -19.77 9.30
CA LEU A 384 -27.70 -21.08 8.94
C LEU A 384 -28.77 -22.16 8.98
N GLY A 385 -28.56 -23.23 8.20
CA GLY A 385 -29.42 -24.41 8.19
C GLY A 385 -30.87 -24.13 7.75
N GLY A 386 -31.07 -23.20 6.80
CA GLY A 386 -32.41 -22.88 6.30
C GLY A 386 -33.31 -22.14 7.29
N GLY A 387 -32.73 -21.50 8.31
CA GLY A 387 -33.46 -20.73 9.34
C GLY A 387 -33.52 -21.41 10.72
N ASN A 388 -32.84 -22.54 10.90
CA ASN A 388 -32.73 -23.21 12.22
C ASN A 388 -31.87 -22.41 13.21
N GLN A 389 -30.86 -21.70 12.71
CA GLN A 389 -30.07 -20.76 13.52
C GLN A 389 -30.32 -19.34 13.00
N PRO A 390 -30.78 -18.41 13.86
CA PRO A 390 -31.01 -17.04 13.46
C PRO A 390 -29.70 -16.34 13.12
N ALA A 391 -29.79 -15.33 12.26
CA ALA A 391 -28.69 -14.41 12.03
C ALA A 391 -28.41 -13.68 13.34
N ARG A 392 -27.15 -13.34 13.60
CA ARG A 392 -26.80 -12.58 14.79
C ARG A 392 -25.77 -11.52 14.49
N VAL A 393 -25.95 -10.39 15.16
CA VAL A 393 -24.95 -9.33 15.26
C VAL A 393 -24.41 -9.35 16.68
N SER A 394 -23.10 -9.48 16.81
CA SER A 394 -22.41 -9.54 18.12
C SER A 394 -21.37 -8.42 18.22
N LEU A 395 -21.29 -7.80 19.39
CA LEU A 395 -20.25 -6.84 19.77
C LEU A 395 -19.28 -7.53 20.72
N VAL A 396 -18.02 -7.64 20.34
CA VAL A 396 -16.97 -8.30 21.10
C VAL A 396 -15.91 -7.28 21.51
N GLN A 397 -15.61 -7.21 22.80
CA GLN A 397 -14.53 -6.35 23.31
C GLN A 397 -13.18 -7.07 23.23
N ILE A 398 -12.16 -6.38 22.70
CA ILE A 398 -10.77 -6.83 22.66
C ILE A 398 -9.97 -6.00 23.69
N PRO A 399 -9.05 -6.61 24.47
CA PRO A 399 -8.52 -7.97 24.37
C PRO A 399 -9.32 -9.06 25.10
N GLY A 400 -10.28 -8.71 25.96
CA GLY A 400 -11.00 -9.69 26.81
C GLY A 400 -11.77 -10.79 26.04
N LYS A 401 -12.07 -10.57 24.75
CA LYS A 401 -12.91 -11.43 23.90
C LYS A 401 -14.29 -11.67 24.50
N GLU A 402 -14.75 -10.74 25.33
CA GLU A 402 -16.07 -10.78 25.96
C GLU A 402 -17.12 -10.22 25.01
N GLU A 403 -18.24 -10.94 24.85
CA GLU A 403 -19.40 -10.46 24.09
C GLU A 403 -20.17 -9.44 24.95
N LEU A 404 -20.05 -8.16 24.59
CA LEU A 404 -20.75 -7.06 25.27
C LEU A 404 -22.26 -7.10 25.00
N ARG A 405 -22.62 -7.41 23.75
CA ARG A 405 -24.01 -7.43 23.31
C ARG A 405 -24.18 -8.35 22.12
N GLN A 406 -25.28 -9.07 22.09
CA GLN A 406 -25.72 -9.84 20.93
C GLN A 406 -27.17 -9.51 20.60
N LYS A 407 -27.49 -9.43 19.31
CA LYS A 407 -28.84 -9.31 18.78
C LYS A 407 -29.10 -10.40 17.76
N ASN A 408 -30.13 -11.19 18.00
CA ASN A 408 -30.61 -12.17 17.03
C ASN A 408 -31.62 -11.53 16.09
N LEU A 409 -31.50 -11.86 14.80
CA LEU A 409 -32.31 -11.36 13.69
C LEU A 409 -32.87 -12.56 12.93
N PHE A 410 -34.08 -12.40 12.39
CA PHE A 410 -34.80 -13.47 11.69
C PHE A 410 -35.22 -13.02 10.30
N SER A 411 -35.25 -13.97 9.36
CA SER A 411 -35.53 -13.76 7.94
C SER A 411 -34.61 -12.74 7.28
N VAL A 412 -33.31 -12.75 7.62
CA VAL A 412 -32.33 -11.79 7.08
C VAL A 412 -31.81 -12.24 5.72
N SER A 413 -31.80 -11.32 4.76
CA SER A 413 -31.22 -11.50 3.44
C SER A 413 -29.78 -10.97 3.38
N ASP A 414 -29.58 -9.73 3.82
CA ASP A 414 -28.29 -9.06 3.86
C ASP A 414 -28.22 -8.11 5.07
N CYS A 415 -27.00 -7.77 5.49
CA CYS A 415 -26.73 -6.91 6.62
C CYS A 415 -25.53 -6.02 6.35
N LYS A 416 -25.67 -4.71 6.58
CA LYS A 416 -24.58 -3.73 6.46
C LYS A 416 -24.39 -3.00 7.78
N LEU A 417 -23.13 -2.87 8.19
CA LEU A 417 -22.73 -2.26 9.45
C LEU A 417 -22.14 -0.87 9.19
N TYR A 418 -22.73 0.17 9.79
CA TYR A 418 -22.29 1.56 9.67
C TYR A 418 -21.94 2.12 11.05
N TRP A 419 -20.64 2.30 11.29
CA TRP A 419 -20.14 2.96 12.49
C TRP A 419 -20.18 4.48 12.35
N GLN A 420 -20.59 5.16 13.41
CA GLN A 420 -20.38 6.59 13.55
C GLN A 420 -18.90 6.86 13.86
N ASN A 421 -18.34 7.95 13.33
CA ASN A 421 -16.92 8.30 13.46
C ASN A 421 -16.39 8.43 14.91
N SER A 422 -17.23 8.81 15.87
CA SER A 422 -16.88 8.87 17.30
C SER A 422 -17.13 7.56 18.05
N GLY A 423 -17.64 6.53 17.38
CA GLY A 423 -17.91 5.22 17.97
C GLY A 423 -19.07 5.19 18.98
N GLU A 424 -19.90 6.24 19.09
CA GLU A 424 -21.04 6.23 20.03
C GLU A 424 -22.21 5.41 19.51
N TYR A 425 -22.40 5.36 18.19
CA TYR A 425 -23.49 4.65 17.54
C TYR A 425 -23.00 3.66 16.47
N LEU A 426 -23.71 2.54 16.38
CA LEU A 426 -23.62 1.59 15.28
C LEU A 426 -25.01 1.41 14.68
N ALA A 427 -25.15 1.68 13.38
CA ALA A 427 -26.34 1.36 12.62
C ALA A 427 -26.13 0.04 11.88
N VAL A 428 -27.05 -0.90 12.10
CA VAL A 428 -27.11 -2.15 11.37
C VAL A 428 -28.29 -2.07 10.42
N GLN A 429 -28.02 -1.90 9.13
CA GLN A 429 -29.04 -2.01 8.09
C GLN A 429 -29.31 -3.49 7.84
N VAL A 430 -30.55 -3.91 8.06
CA VAL A 430 -30.98 -5.31 7.92
C VAL A 430 -32.03 -5.38 6.82
N ASP A 431 -31.71 -6.08 5.74
CA ASP A 431 -32.67 -6.37 4.68
C ASP A 431 -33.38 -7.69 5.02
N ARG A 432 -34.69 -7.63 5.26
CA ARG A 432 -35.49 -8.79 5.70
C ARG A 432 -36.41 -9.29 4.61
N TYR A 433 -36.51 -10.60 4.46
CA TYR A 433 -37.52 -11.23 3.60
C TYR A 433 -38.92 -11.03 4.18
N THR A 434 -39.89 -10.75 3.31
CA THR A 434 -41.30 -10.83 3.67
C THR A 434 -41.73 -12.28 3.90
N LYS A 435 -42.87 -12.50 4.57
CA LYS A 435 -43.39 -13.86 4.85
C LYS A 435 -43.53 -14.74 3.60
N THR A 436 -43.80 -14.12 2.44
CA THR A 436 -43.92 -14.81 1.15
C THR A 436 -42.58 -15.07 0.46
N LYS A 437 -41.47 -14.54 1.00
CA LYS A 437 -40.11 -14.56 0.43
C LYS A 437 -40.00 -13.98 -0.99
N LYS A 438 -41.00 -13.22 -1.44
CA LYS A 438 -41.04 -12.62 -2.78
C LYS A 438 -40.41 -11.22 -2.83
N SER A 439 -40.35 -10.54 -1.71
CA SER A 439 -39.81 -9.18 -1.59
C SER A 439 -39.01 -9.03 -0.30
N THR A 440 -38.14 -8.03 -0.26
CA THR A 440 -37.39 -7.63 0.93
C THR A 440 -37.86 -6.25 1.40
N TYR A 441 -37.83 -6.02 2.72
CA TYR A 441 -37.97 -4.70 3.32
C TYR A 441 -36.77 -4.43 4.21
N THR A 442 -36.32 -3.18 4.24
CA THR A 442 -35.14 -2.78 5.02
C THR A 442 -35.55 -2.17 6.35
N GLY A 443 -34.87 -2.54 7.42
CA GLY A 443 -34.97 -1.89 8.73
C GLY A 443 -33.59 -1.58 9.29
N PHE A 444 -33.53 -0.72 10.30
CA PHE A 444 -32.30 -0.38 11.01
C PHE A 444 -32.38 -0.83 12.46
N GLU A 445 -31.32 -1.48 12.94
CA GLU A 445 -31.10 -1.73 14.36
C GLU A 445 -29.97 -0.80 14.81
N LEU A 446 -30.31 0.17 15.65
CA LEU A 446 -29.42 1.24 16.09
C LEU A 446 -28.91 0.93 17.50
N PHE A 447 -27.61 0.73 17.64
CA PHE A 447 -26.95 0.39 18.90
C PHE A 447 -26.32 1.65 19.49
N ARG A 448 -26.55 1.88 20.78
CA ARG A 448 -25.95 2.98 21.57
C ARG A 448 -24.83 2.42 22.44
N ILE A 449 -23.59 2.53 21.96
CA ILE A 449 -22.45 1.76 22.47
C ILE A 449 -21.96 2.30 23.82
N LYS A 450 -22.02 3.62 24.03
CA LYS A 450 -21.57 4.28 25.26
C LYS A 450 -22.60 4.25 26.41
N GLU A 451 -23.83 3.82 26.14
CA GLU A 451 -24.87 3.72 27.16
C GLU A 451 -24.84 2.35 27.86
N ARG A 452 -25.24 2.32 29.13
CA ARG A 452 -25.25 1.08 29.93
C ARG A 452 -26.14 0.01 29.26
N ASP A 453 -25.64 -1.22 29.22
CA ASP A 453 -26.29 -2.39 28.62
C ASP A 453 -26.52 -2.32 27.10
N ILE A 454 -25.95 -1.30 26.43
CA ILE A 454 -26.01 -1.07 24.97
C ILE A 454 -27.46 -1.20 24.44
N PRO A 455 -28.32 -0.19 24.70
CA PRO A 455 -29.69 -0.21 24.23
C PRO A 455 -29.73 -0.27 22.70
N ILE A 456 -30.68 -1.06 22.20
CA ILE A 456 -30.91 -1.30 20.78
C ILE A 456 -32.28 -0.74 20.42
N GLU A 457 -32.30 0.15 19.44
CA GLU A 457 -33.51 0.77 18.94
C GLU A 457 -33.79 0.29 17.52
N VAL A 458 -35.02 -0.16 17.28
CA VAL A 458 -35.44 -0.62 15.96
C VAL A 458 -36.11 0.55 15.26
N LEU A 459 -35.55 0.96 14.13
CA LEU A 459 -36.13 1.96 13.24
C LEU A 459 -36.62 1.28 11.97
N GLU A 460 -37.92 1.34 11.73
CA GLU A 460 -38.54 0.98 10.47
C GLU A 460 -38.84 2.25 9.68
N LEU A 461 -38.67 2.20 8.35
CA LEU A 461 -39.09 3.30 7.48
C LEU A 461 -40.62 3.37 7.41
N ASP A 462 -41.15 4.57 7.18
CA ASP A 462 -42.60 4.79 7.05
C ASP A 462 -43.18 4.00 5.85
N ASN A 463 -42.41 3.92 4.75
CA ASN A 463 -42.76 3.13 3.59
C ASN A 463 -41.91 1.85 3.55
N LYS A 464 -42.54 0.71 3.87
CA LYS A 464 -41.89 -0.60 3.95
C LYS A 464 -41.44 -1.16 2.60
N ASN A 465 -41.92 -0.60 1.50
CA ASN A 465 -41.52 -1.02 0.16
C ASN A 465 -40.30 -0.25 -0.38
N ASP A 466 -39.89 0.82 0.29
CA ASP A 466 -38.73 1.58 -0.15
C ASP A 466 -37.44 0.82 0.15
N LYS A 467 -36.56 0.76 -0.85
CA LYS A 467 -35.21 0.23 -0.69
C LYS A 467 -34.26 1.33 -0.25
N ILE A 468 -33.29 0.98 0.58
CA ILE A 468 -32.22 1.89 0.97
C ILE A 468 -31.14 1.92 -0.11
N ILE A 469 -30.86 3.13 -0.59
CA ILE A 469 -29.79 3.38 -1.58
C ILE A 469 -28.50 3.75 -0.85
N ALA A 470 -28.59 4.67 0.12
CA ALA A 470 -27.44 5.16 0.87
C ALA A 470 -27.80 5.49 2.31
N PHE A 471 -26.82 5.34 3.20
CA PHE A 471 -26.91 5.68 4.61
C PHE A 471 -25.63 6.43 5.00
N ALA A 472 -25.76 7.53 5.73
CA ALA A 472 -24.59 8.26 6.24
C ALA A 472 -24.84 8.90 7.60
N TRP A 473 -23.95 8.61 8.57
CA TRP A 473 -23.89 9.28 9.86
C TRP A 473 -23.35 10.70 9.73
N GLU A 474 -23.88 11.62 10.53
CA GLU A 474 -23.26 12.92 10.74
C GLU A 474 -21.94 12.76 11.51
N PRO A 475 -20.82 13.26 10.98
CA PRO A 475 -19.55 13.28 11.69
C PRO A 475 -19.67 14.08 12.98
N LYS A 476 -19.23 13.50 14.11
CA LYS A 476 -19.22 14.14 15.45
C LYS A 476 -20.62 14.58 15.93
N GLY A 477 -21.69 14.13 15.29
CA GLY A 477 -23.07 14.50 15.61
C GLY A 477 -23.96 13.28 15.88
N HIS A 478 -25.18 13.52 16.35
CA HIS A 478 -26.13 12.44 16.70
C HIS A 478 -27.16 12.14 15.61
N ARG A 479 -27.00 12.76 14.43
CA ARG A 479 -27.93 12.66 13.30
C ARG A 479 -27.42 11.71 12.24
N PHE A 480 -28.34 11.24 11.41
CA PHE A 480 -28.00 10.50 10.20
C PHE A 480 -29.03 10.76 9.10
N ALA A 481 -28.60 10.56 7.87
CA ALA A 481 -29.41 10.70 6.68
C ALA A 481 -29.51 9.36 5.95
N VAL A 482 -30.68 9.10 5.38
CA VAL A 482 -30.97 7.88 4.64
C VAL A 482 -31.64 8.25 3.33
N ILE A 483 -31.07 7.77 2.22
CA ILE A 483 -31.71 7.81 0.90
C ILE A 483 -32.52 6.54 0.72
N HIS A 484 -33.82 6.67 0.47
CA HIS A 484 -34.72 5.55 0.27
C HIS A 484 -35.69 5.79 -0.89
N GLY A 485 -36.02 4.74 -1.64
CA GLY A 485 -36.97 4.80 -2.75
C GLY A 485 -36.66 3.78 -3.84
N ASP A 486 -37.62 3.52 -4.73
CA ASP A 486 -37.54 2.48 -5.77
C ASP A 486 -37.46 3.07 -7.19
N GLY A 487 -36.86 4.26 -7.36
CA GLY A 487 -36.82 4.95 -8.65
C GLY A 487 -35.74 6.04 -8.79
N PRO A 488 -35.69 6.75 -9.93
CA PRO A 488 -34.65 7.75 -10.23
C PRO A 488 -34.80 9.07 -9.44
N LYS A 489 -35.81 9.17 -8.57
CA LYS A 489 -36.04 10.31 -7.68
C LYS A 489 -36.32 9.80 -6.26
N PRO A 490 -35.32 9.27 -5.55
CA PRO A 490 -35.51 8.81 -4.18
C PRO A 490 -35.86 9.94 -3.21
N ASP A 491 -36.40 9.55 -2.07
CA ASP A 491 -36.65 10.41 -0.93
C ASP A 491 -35.46 10.36 0.04
N ILE A 492 -35.19 11.46 0.73
CA ILE A 492 -34.11 11.55 1.72
C ILE A 492 -34.73 11.87 3.08
N SER A 493 -34.56 10.98 4.04
CA SER A 493 -35.07 11.16 5.40
C SER A 493 -33.93 11.40 6.39
N PHE A 494 -34.15 12.37 7.27
CA PHE A 494 -33.23 12.73 8.34
C PHE A 494 -33.75 12.25 9.69
N TYR A 495 -32.86 11.67 10.48
CA TYR A 495 -33.16 11.16 11.81
C TYR A 495 -32.12 11.65 12.81
N THR A 496 -32.52 11.74 14.08
CA THR A 496 -31.62 12.03 15.19
C THR A 496 -31.77 10.98 16.28
N MET A 497 -30.64 10.51 16.82
CA MET A 497 -30.57 9.60 17.97
C MET A 497 -30.90 10.31 19.29
N ARG A 498 -30.77 11.63 19.34
CA ARG A 498 -31.04 12.42 20.54
C ARG A 498 -31.97 13.58 20.22
N THR A 499 -32.98 13.79 21.07
CA THR A 499 -33.77 15.02 21.09
C THR A 499 -33.71 15.66 22.46
N THR A 500 -33.91 16.98 22.51
CA THR A 500 -33.98 17.77 23.75
C THR A 500 -35.01 17.24 24.74
N ASN A 501 -36.09 16.62 24.24
CA ASN A 501 -37.18 16.07 25.06
C ASN A 501 -37.07 14.55 25.29
N ASN A 502 -36.37 13.80 24.43
CA ASN A 502 -36.19 12.36 24.53
C ASN A 502 -34.78 11.96 24.09
N ILE A 503 -33.90 11.72 25.07
CA ILE A 503 -32.50 11.32 24.84
C ILE A 503 -32.42 9.86 24.33
N ASN A 504 -33.42 9.04 24.65
CA ASN A 504 -33.39 7.58 24.47
C ASN A 504 -34.23 7.09 23.27
N ARG A 505 -34.72 7.99 22.41
CA ARG A 505 -35.50 7.61 21.23
C ARG A 505 -35.01 8.33 19.98
N VAL A 506 -34.94 7.57 18.90
CA VAL A 506 -34.77 8.06 17.54
C VAL A 506 -36.02 8.81 17.15
N SER A 507 -35.81 9.98 16.58
CA SER A 507 -36.90 10.77 16.01
C SER A 507 -36.55 11.19 14.60
N LYS A 508 -37.58 11.28 13.78
CA LYS A 508 -37.48 11.77 12.41
C LYS A 508 -37.56 13.29 12.41
N LEU A 509 -36.60 13.94 11.75
CA LEU A 509 -36.53 15.39 11.63
C LEU A 509 -37.37 15.88 10.44
N THR A 510 -37.07 15.36 9.25
CA THR A 510 -37.78 15.72 8.02
C THR A 510 -37.58 14.65 6.94
N THR A 511 -38.40 14.72 5.88
CA THR A 511 -38.20 13.98 4.63
C THR A 511 -38.25 14.95 3.46
N LEU A 512 -37.18 14.95 2.68
CA LEU A 512 -37.11 15.62 1.39
C LEU A 512 -37.57 14.65 0.32
N LYS A 513 -38.65 14.99 -0.39
CA LYS A 513 -39.22 14.10 -1.41
C LYS A 513 -38.63 14.35 -2.79
N SER A 514 -38.54 13.28 -3.59
CA SER A 514 -38.23 13.32 -5.03
C SER A 514 -36.93 14.04 -5.40
N LYS A 515 -35.82 13.65 -4.76
CA LYS A 515 -34.47 14.18 -5.01
C LYS A 515 -33.70 13.32 -6.01
N GLN A 516 -32.82 13.91 -6.81
CA GLN A 516 -31.96 13.18 -7.76
C GLN A 516 -30.59 12.89 -7.14
N ALA A 517 -30.57 12.15 -6.03
CA ALA A 517 -29.33 11.82 -5.32
C ALA A 517 -29.22 10.33 -5.05
N ASN A 518 -28.02 9.79 -5.21
CA ASN A 518 -27.68 8.41 -4.89
C ASN A 518 -26.57 8.28 -3.85
N ALA A 519 -25.88 9.38 -3.53
CA ALA A 519 -24.80 9.43 -2.55
C ALA A 519 -24.99 10.60 -1.56
N LEU A 520 -24.57 10.39 -0.32
CA LEU A 520 -24.62 11.34 0.78
C LEU A 520 -23.20 11.67 1.24
N PHE A 521 -22.85 12.95 1.25
CA PHE A 521 -21.54 13.42 1.71
C PHE A 521 -21.72 14.46 2.80
N TRP A 522 -21.52 14.06 4.06
CA TRP A 522 -21.52 14.99 5.19
C TRP A 522 -20.22 15.78 5.25
N SER A 523 -20.33 17.05 5.62
CA SER A 523 -19.18 17.85 6.01
C SER A 523 -18.52 17.23 7.25
N PRO A 524 -17.18 17.12 7.32
CA PRO A 524 -16.46 16.63 8.50
C PRO A 524 -16.74 17.42 9.79
N GLY A 525 -17.14 18.69 9.65
CA GLY A 525 -17.59 19.55 10.76
C GLY A 525 -19.03 19.28 11.23
N GLY A 526 -19.77 18.38 10.56
CA GLY A 526 -21.20 18.20 10.75
C GLY A 526 -22.02 19.33 10.12
N ARG A 527 -23.31 19.42 10.49
CA ARG A 527 -24.30 20.44 10.07
C ARG A 527 -24.67 20.44 8.59
N PHE A 528 -23.69 20.49 7.70
CA PHE A 528 -23.88 20.54 6.25
C PHE A 528 -23.76 19.15 5.63
N ILE A 529 -24.62 18.88 4.66
CA ILE A 529 -24.59 17.65 3.87
C ILE A 529 -24.82 17.99 2.40
N VAL A 530 -24.12 17.27 1.52
CA VAL A 530 -24.32 17.35 0.08
C VAL A 530 -24.97 16.06 -0.39
N PHE A 531 -26.11 16.22 -1.05
CA PHE A 531 -26.72 15.13 -1.81
C PHE A 531 -26.16 15.19 -3.22
N ALA A 532 -25.61 14.08 -3.68
CA ALA A 532 -25.01 14.00 -5.00
C ALA A 532 -25.68 12.94 -5.86
N GLY A 533 -26.00 13.33 -7.09
CA GLY A 533 -26.40 12.44 -8.17
C GLY A 533 -25.19 11.99 -8.99
N LEU A 534 -24.36 11.11 -8.44
CA LEU A 534 -23.15 10.65 -9.12
C LEU A 534 -23.43 9.65 -10.24
N LYS A 535 -22.52 9.58 -11.22
CA LYS A 535 -22.56 8.62 -12.34
C LYS A 535 -23.85 8.75 -13.16
N GLY A 536 -24.80 7.83 -12.99
CA GLY A 536 -26.05 7.79 -13.76
C GLY A 536 -27.10 8.85 -13.40
N PHE A 537 -26.81 9.75 -12.46
CA PHE A 537 -27.76 10.76 -11.94
C PHE A 537 -27.41 12.21 -12.36
N ASN A 538 -26.86 12.39 -13.56
CA ASN A 538 -26.55 13.69 -14.20
C ASN A 538 -25.62 14.65 -13.45
N GLY A 539 -25.08 14.28 -12.27
CA GLY A 539 -24.14 15.11 -11.53
C GLY A 539 -24.76 16.27 -10.75
N GLN A 540 -26.04 16.19 -10.40
CA GLN A 540 -26.71 17.21 -9.59
C GLN A 540 -26.18 17.19 -8.15
N LEU A 541 -25.80 18.35 -7.63
CA LEU A 541 -25.33 18.57 -6.27
C LEU A 541 -26.31 19.47 -5.53
N GLU A 542 -26.77 19.03 -4.36
CA GLU A 542 -27.66 19.82 -3.51
C GLU A 542 -27.03 20.01 -2.13
N PHE A 543 -26.74 21.26 -1.78
CA PHE A 543 -26.14 21.65 -0.50
C PHE A 543 -27.25 21.95 0.49
N TYR A 544 -27.28 21.17 1.58
CA TYR A 544 -28.37 21.20 2.55
C TYR A 544 -27.84 21.44 3.97
N ASN A 545 -28.49 22.36 4.68
CA ASN A 545 -28.20 22.68 6.07
C ASN A 545 -29.18 21.92 6.97
N VAL A 546 -28.69 20.98 7.75
CA VAL A 546 -29.53 20.09 8.57
C VAL A 546 -30.00 20.76 9.86
N ASP A 547 -29.34 21.83 10.32
CA ASP A 547 -29.78 22.59 11.50
C ASP A 547 -31.03 23.42 11.19
N GLU A 548 -31.01 24.09 10.03
CA GLU A 548 -32.10 24.97 9.58
C GLU A 548 -33.13 24.24 8.71
N LEU A 549 -32.82 22.99 8.32
CA LEU A 549 -33.63 22.14 7.44
C LEU A 549 -33.96 22.82 6.09
N GLU A 550 -32.97 23.52 5.54
CA GLU A 550 -33.10 24.26 4.28
C GLU A 550 -32.05 23.86 3.25
N THR A 551 -32.45 23.97 1.98
CA THR A 551 -31.54 23.84 0.85
C THR A 551 -30.85 25.18 0.63
N MET A 552 -29.53 25.22 0.82
CA MET A 552 -28.75 26.45 0.70
C MET A 552 -28.52 26.80 -0.76
N ALA A 553 -28.13 25.80 -1.56
CA ALA A 553 -27.79 25.97 -2.95
C ALA A 553 -27.88 24.65 -3.70
N THR A 554 -28.10 24.76 -5.01
CA THR A 554 -27.98 23.65 -5.95
C THR A 554 -26.87 23.98 -6.93
N GLY A 555 -26.03 22.99 -7.20
CA GLY A 555 -24.96 23.02 -8.18
C GLY A 555 -25.10 21.85 -9.16
N GLU A 556 -24.44 21.96 -10.29
CA GLU A 556 -24.39 20.87 -11.26
C GLU A 556 -22.94 20.70 -11.70
N HIS A 557 -22.45 19.46 -11.59
CA HIS A 557 -21.19 19.05 -12.19
C HIS A 557 -21.48 17.83 -13.05
N PHE A 558 -21.77 18.09 -14.32
CA PHE A 558 -22.14 17.05 -15.27
C PHE A 558 -21.12 15.90 -15.28
N MET A 559 -21.62 14.66 -15.23
CA MET A 559 -20.82 13.43 -15.16
C MET A 559 -19.84 13.34 -13.97
N ALA A 560 -20.06 14.08 -12.88
CA ALA A 560 -19.26 13.93 -11.67
C ALA A 560 -19.17 12.45 -11.24
N THR A 561 -17.94 11.97 -11.11
CA THR A 561 -17.64 10.60 -10.68
C THR A 561 -17.39 10.55 -9.18
N ASP A 562 -16.67 11.54 -8.67
CA ASP A 562 -16.16 11.55 -7.31
C ASP A 562 -16.38 12.91 -6.65
N ILE A 563 -16.67 12.87 -5.35
CA ILE A 563 -16.88 14.04 -4.51
C ILE A 563 -16.15 13.81 -3.19
N MET A 564 -15.48 14.84 -2.71
CA MET A 564 -14.71 14.81 -1.48
C MET A 564 -14.81 16.15 -0.77
N TRP A 565 -15.11 16.12 0.52
CA TRP A 565 -14.98 17.29 1.38
C TRP A 565 -13.54 17.52 1.75
N ASP A 566 -13.13 18.79 1.85
CA ASP A 566 -11.92 19.09 2.60
C ASP A 566 -12.15 18.78 4.10
N PRO A 567 -11.13 18.37 4.85
CA PRO A 567 -11.22 17.99 6.26
C PRO A 567 -11.79 19.05 7.20
N THR A 568 -11.59 20.32 6.89
CA THR A 568 -12.14 21.45 7.63
C THR A 568 -13.63 21.62 7.38
N GLY A 569 -14.15 21.01 6.29
CA GLY A 569 -15.55 21.08 5.88
C GLY A 569 -15.94 22.41 5.25
N ARG A 570 -14.96 23.25 4.86
CA ARG A 570 -15.19 24.56 4.25
C ARG A 570 -15.38 24.45 2.74
N TYR A 571 -14.71 23.48 2.12
CA TYR A 571 -14.73 23.30 0.67
C TYR A 571 -15.13 21.88 0.29
N LEU A 572 -15.74 21.76 -0.89
CA LEU A 572 -16.07 20.49 -1.52
C LEU A 572 -15.38 20.43 -2.88
N ALA A 573 -14.61 19.37 -3.11
CA ALA A 573 -14.11 19.00 -4.42
C ALA A 573 -15.10 18.07 -5.11
N SER A 574 -15.35 18.31 -6.38
CA SER A 574 -16.04 17.37 -7.26
C SER A 574 -15.20 17.19 -8.52
N ALA A 575 -15.08 15.95 -9.00
CA ALA A 575 -14.21 15.63 -10.13
C ALA A 575 -14.90 14.74 -11.15
N VAL A 576 -14.42 14.89 -12.39
CA VAL A 576 -14.77 14.04 -13.53
C VAL A 576 -13.47 13.37 -13.97
N THR A 577 -13.36 12.08 -13.68
CA THR A 577 -12.21 11.26 -14.03
C THR A 577 -12.23 10.84 -15.50
N SER A 578 -11.07 10.41 -16.02
CA SER A 578 -10.83 9.98 -17.40
C SER A 578 -11.60 8.73 -17.83
N VAL A 579 -12.42 8.17 -16.93
CA VAL A 579 -13.41 7.14 -17.29
C VAL A 579 -14.45 7.72 -18.26
N HIS A 580 -14.68 9.03 -18.22
CA HIS A 580 -15.48 9.77 -19.20
C HIS A 580 -14.55 10.53 -20.16
N GLU A 581 -14.93 10.56 -21.45
CA GLU A 581 -14.16 11.22 -22.53
C GLU A 581 -14.32 12.75 -22.56
N MET A 582 -15.27 13.31 -21.80
CA MET A 582 -15.60 14.73 -21.83
C MET A 582 -15.58 15.33 -20.42
N GLU A 583 -15.30 16.63 -20.36
CA GLU A 583 -15.29 17.44 -19.13
C GLU A 583 -14.30 17.02 -18.02
N ASN A 584 -13.21 16.35 -18.39
CA ASN A 584 -12.19 15.94 -17.42
C ASN A 584 -11.62 17.14 -16.64
N GLY A 585 -11.57 16.97 -15.32
CA GLY A 585 -11.09 18.00 -14.41
C GLY A 585 -11.84 17.99 -13.08
N PHE A 586 -11.72 19.10 -12.36
CA PHE A 586 -12.32 19.24 -11.04
C PHE A 586 -12.91 20.64 -10.83
N GLN A 587 -13.87 20.71 -9.91
CA GLN A 587 -14.53 21.93 -9.47
C GLN A 587 -14.50 22.00 -7.96
N ILE A 588 -14.14 23.17 -7.43
CA ILE A 588 -14.14 23.45 -6.00
C ILE A 588 -15.35 24.34 -5.67
N TRP A 589 -16.12 23.89 -4.69
CA TRP A 589 -17.31 24.57 -4.17
C TRP A 589 -17.06 25.02 -2.74
N SER A 590 -17.68 26.11 -2.31
CA SER A 590 -17.78 26.43 -0.88
C SER A 590 -18.83 25.52 -0.21
N PHE A 591 -18.78 25.43 1.12
CA PHE A 591 -19.80 24.75 1.93
C PHE A 591 -21.22 25.30 1.67
N SER A 592 -21.33 26.56 1.24
CA SER A 592 -22.60 27.21 0.88
C SER A 592 -23.09 26.88 -0.53
N GLY A 593 -22.38 26.00 -1.26
CA GLY A 593 -22.68 25.59 -2.63
C GLY A 593 -22.35 26.60 -3.72
N LYS A 594 -21.51 27.60 -3.43
CA LYS A 594 -21.01 28.53 -4.45
C LYS A 594 -19.80 27.90 -5.13
N GLN A 595 -19.84 27.77 -6.46
CA GLN A 595 -18.68 27.39 -7.24
C GLN A 595 -17.59 28.48 -7.12
N LEU A 596 -16.41 28.09 -6.65
CA LEU A 596 -15.27 29.00 -6.51
C LEU A 596 -14.49 29.05 -7.83
N TYR A 597 -14.08 27.89 -8.34
CA TYR A 597 -13.37 27.77 -9.61
C TYR A 597 -13.50 26.36 -10.20
N LYS A 598 -13.28 26.26 -11.51
CA LYS A 598 -13.25 25.03 -12.31
C LYS A 598 -11.89 24.94 -13.01
N VAL A 599 -11.25 23.79 -12.97
CA VAL A 599 -10.01 23.52 -13.69
C VAL A 599 -10.23 22.30 -14.56
N SER A 600 -10.07 22.48 -15.87
CA SER A 600 -10.09 21.40 -16.85
C SER A 600 -8.68 20.86 -17.06
N LYS A 601 -8.55 19.53 -17.05
CA LYS A 601 -7.28 18.82 -17.24
C LYS A 601 -7.57 17.56 -18.06
N ASP A 602 -6.88 17.39 -19.17
CA ASP A 602 -7.00 16.19 -19.99
C ASP A 602 -6.41 14.98 -19.25
N HIS A 603 -6.99 13.80 -19.49
CA HIS A 603 -6.61 12.54 -18.83
C HIS A 603 -6.53 12.66 -17.29
N PHE A 604 -7.54 13.30 -16.69
CA PHE A 604 -7.64 13.48 -15.24
C PHE A 604 -7.95 12.16 -14.53
N TYR A 605 -7.06 11.66 -13.69
CA TYR A 605 -7.25 10.37 -13.02
C TYR A 605 -7.81 10.51 -11.61
N GLN A 606 -7.34 11.49 -10.83
CA GLN A 606 -7.65 11.55 -9.40
C GLN A 606 -7.50 12.97 -8.86
N VAL A 607 -8.42 13.38 -7.99
CA VAL A 607 -8.24 14.46 -6.99
C VAL A 607 -8.26 13.82 -5.62
N TRP A 608 -7.39 14.29 -4.72
CA TRP A 608 -7.46 13.94 -3.31
C TRP A 608 -7.15 15.16 -2.46
N MET A 609 -8.13 15.59 -1.66
CA MET A 609 -7.94 16.64 -0.66
C MET A 609 -7.09 16.08 0.48
N ASP A 610 -6.09 16.84 0.93
CA ASP A 610 -5.27 16.47 2.08
C ASP A 610 -6.16 16.23 3.32
N VAL A 611 -5.69 15.44 4.28
CA VAL A 611 -6.45 15.06 5.48
C VAL A 611 -5.87 15.75 6.70
N HIS A 612 -6.68 16.50 7.45
CA HIS A 612 -6.23 17.14 8.69
C HIS A 612 -6.33 16.15 9.88
N PRO A 613 -5.34 16.11 10.79
CA PRO A 613 -5.34 15.26 11.98
C PRO A 613 -6.45 15.53 13.00
#